data_AF-A0A0F9WTX9-F1
#
_entry.id   AF-A0A0F9WTX9-F1
#
_cell.length_a   1.000
_cell.length_b   1.000
_cell.length_c   1.000
_cell.angle_alpha   90.00
_cell.angle_beta   90.00
_cell.angle_gamma   90.00
#
_symmetry.space_group_name_H-M   'P 1'
#
loop_
_entity.id
_entity.type
_entity.pdbx_description
1 polymer ?
#
loop_
_entity_poly.entity_id
_entity_poly.type
_entity_poly.pdbx_seq_one_letter_code
_entity_poly.pdbx_strand_id
1 'polypeptide(L)'
;MPNYVYRCSNGHVFERRAGFNAKETSCSFCGSLAVRDEVYKDQGVIFKGGGWGGKSAIASPPESPSPPSSEGESPDVNFEKLDQFAQENYDHDRNVRPYVKEEADKERRRKRRRQRRSDLQAGSQG
;
A
#
# COMPACT_ATOMS: atom_id res chain seq x y z
N MET A 1 -13.70 3.65 15.56
CA MET A 1 -14.08 5.05 15.32
C MET A 1 -12.80 5.85 15.05
N PRO A 2 -12.70 6.59 13.93
CA PRO A 2 -11.47 7.30 13.55
C PRO A 2 -11.15 8.46 14.51
N ASN A 3 -9.88 8.87 14.51
CA ASN A 3 -9.43 10.08 15.19
C ASN A 3 -9.55 11.26 14.22
N TYR A 4 -10.04 12.39 14.72
CA TYR A 4 -10.03 13.66 14.00
C TYR A 4 -9.31 14.72 14.82
N VAL A 5 -8.70 15.66 14.12
CA VAL A 5 -8.11 16.86 14.72
C VAL A 5 -9.20 17.91 14.86
N TYR A 6 -9.27 18.57 16.02
CA TYR A 6 -10.19 19.67 16.29
C TYR A 6 -9.40 20.90 16.71
N ARG A 7 -9.89 22.08 16.31
CA ARG A 7 -9.35 23.38 16.72
C ARG A 7 -10.46 24.21 17.36
N CYS A 8 -10.21 24.74 18.55
CA CYS A 8 -11.13 25.68 19.20
C CYS A 8 -10.82 27.13 18.85
N SER A 9 -11.77 28.02 19.13
CA SER A 9 -11.64 29.47 18.93
C SER A 9 -10.45 30.09 19.65
N ASN A 10 -10.01 29.49 20.76
CA ASN A 10 -8.86 29.92 21.55
C ASN A 10 -7.52 29.39 20.99
N GLY A 11 -7.55 28.64 19.88
CA GLY A 11 -6.35 28.13 19.21
C GLY A 11 -5.83 26.78 19.71
N HIS A 12 -6.48 26.14 20.68
CA HIS A 12 -6.10 24.78 21.11
C HIS A 12 -6.41 23.76 20.02
N VAL A 13 -5.41 22.95 19.66
CA VAL A 13 -5.52 21.85 18.71
C VAL A 13 -5.40 20.53 19.47
N PHE A 14 -6.32 19.61 19.23
CA PHE A 14 -6.32 18.30 19.89
C PHE A 14 -6.96 17.22 19.02
N GLU A 15 -6.59 15.97 19.27
CA GLU A 15 -7.17 14.81 18.59
C GLU A 15 -8.26 14.16 19.44
N ARG A 16 -9.37 13.77 18.80
CA ARG A 16 -10.47 13.07 19.47
C ARG A 16 -11.06 11.98 18.58
N ARG A 17 -11.36 10.81 19.17
CA ARG A 17 -12.19 9.79 18.51
C ARG A 17 -13.63 10.29 18.37
N ALA A 18 -14.12 10.40 17.14
CA ALA A 18 -15.48 10.83 16.88
C ALA A 18 -16.06 10.18 15.62
N GLY A 19 -17.39 10.20 15.49
CA GLY A 19 -18.07 9.73 14.28
C GLY A 19 -17.88 10.70 13.12
N PHE A 20 -18.08 10.25 11.88
CA PHE A 20 -17.95 11.12 10.69
C PHE A 20 -18.84 12.37 10.76
N ASN A 21 -20.05 12.25 11.33
CA ASN A 21 -20.99 13.38 11.45
C ASN A 21 -20.67 14.36 12.60
N ALA A 22 -19.70 14.06 13.47
CA ALA A 22 -19.37 14.88 14.63
C ALA A 22 -18.45 16.06 14.25
N LYS A 23 -19.02 17.08 13.59
CA LYS A 23 -18.28 18.26 13.11
C LYS A 23 -17.74 19.15 14.23
N GLU A 24 -18.44 19.17 15.36
CA GLU A 24 -18.14 20.07 16.48
C GLU A 24 -18.04 19.28 17.78
N THR A 25 -17.19 19.75 18.70
CA THR A 25 -17.01 19.14 20.01
C THR A 25 -16.55 20.18 21.03
N SER A 26 -16.68 19.90 22.32
CA SER A 26 -16.14 20.77 23.37
C SER A 26 -14.63 20.62 23.50
N CYS A 27 -13.93 21.75 23.64
CA CYS A 27 -12.50 21.77 23.91
C CYS A 27 -12.21 21.31 25.35
N SER A 28 -11.32 20.34 25.52
CA SER A 28 -10.92 19.84 26.84
C SER A 28 -10.15 20.86 27.69
N PHE A 29 -9.56 21.89 27.08
CA PHE A 29 -8.72 22.87 27.78
C PHE A 29 -9.50 24.09 28.29
N CYS A 30 -10.50 24.53 27.54
CA CYS A 30 -11.17 25.81 27.81
C CYS A 30 -12.70 25.74 27.69
N GLY A 31 -13.25 24.58 27.36
CA GLY A 31 -14.70 24.38 27.22
C GLY A 31 -15.34 25.04 25.99
N SER A 32 -14.62 25.90 25.27
CA SER A 32 -15.15 26.52 24.05
C SER A 32 -15.40 25.49 22.95
N LEU A 33 -16.26 25.86 22.00
CA LEU A 33 -16.61 25.01 20.88
C LEU A 33 -15.40 24.86 19.95
N ALA A 34 -15.07 23.60 19.64
CA ALA A 34 -14.00 23.21 18.75
C ALA A 34 -14.59 22.60 17.48
N VAL A 35 -14.13 23.10 16.34
CA VAL A 35 -14.54 22.65 15.02
C VAL A 35 -13.51 21.64 14.52
N ARG A 36 -13.97 20.60 13.82
CA ARG A 36 -13.09 19.64 13.17
C ARG A 36 -12.23 20.38 12.16
N ASP A 37 -10.91 20.24 12.29
CA ASP A 37 -9.97 20.76 11.33
C ASP A 37 -10.02 19.85 10.09
N GLU A 38 -10.34 20.41 8.92
CA GLU A 38 -10.48 19.69 7.65
C GLU A 38 -9.12 19.35 7.05
N VAL A 39 -8.21 18.86 7.88
CA VAL A 39 -6.85 18.50 7.51
C VAL A 39 -6.86 17.16 6.77
N TYR A 40 -7.59 17.11 5.66
CA TYR A 40 -7.15 16.39 4.47
C TYR A 40 -6.01 17.22 3.86
N LYS A 41 -4.88 17.34 4.57
CA LYS A 41 -3.64 17.83 3.97
C LYS A 41 -3.22 16.76 3.00
N ASP A 42 -3.48 17.00 1.71
CA ASP A 42 -2.76 16.46 0.56
C ASP A 42 -2.00 15.18 0.87
N GLN A 43 -2.72 14.10 1.19
CA GLN A 43 -2.12 12.77 1.10
C GLN A 43 -1.97 12.54 -0.40
N GLY A 44 -0.89 13.09 -0.95
CA GLY A 44 -0.50 12.87 -2.32
C GLY A 44 -0.42 11.37 -2.50
N VAL A 45 -1.37 10.82 -3.25
CA VAL A 45 -1.31 9.43 -3.66
C VAL A 45 -0.13 9.36 -4.62
N ILE A 46 1.04 8.98 -4.10
CA ILE A 46 2.20 8.73 -4.93
C ILE A 46 1.92 7.43 -5.66
N PHE A 47 1.37 7.54 -6.87
CA PHE A 47 1.30 6.44 -7.80
C PHE A 47 2.73 6.08 -8.17
N LYS A 48 3.25 4.98 -7.61
CA LYS A 48 4.47 4.32 -8.10
C LYS A 48 4.19 3.62 -9.44
N GLY A 49 3.73 4.39 -10.43
CA GLY A 49 3.49 3.95 -11.80
C GLY A 49 4.41 4.74 -12.74
N GLY A 50 5.72 4.65 -12.51
CA GLY A 50 6.73 5.41 -13.24
C GLY A 50 7.63 4.49 -14.06
N GLY A 51 7.13 4.03 -15.20
CA GLY A 51 7.93 3.42 -16.27
C GLY A 51 7.01 3.22 -17.47
N TRP A 52 7.25 3.72 -18.68
CA TRP A 52 8.44 4.31 -19.30
C TRP A 52 7.97 5.44 -20.24
N GLY A 53 8.63 6.60 -20.22
CA GLY A 53 8.56 7.61 -21.29
C GLY A 53 7.40 8.61 -21.24
N GLY A 54 7.68 9.84 -20.83
CA GLY A 54 6.70 10.94 -20.96
C GLY A 54 7.12 12.20 -20.23
N LYS A 55 8.11 12.91 -20.77
CA LYS A 55 8.56 14.24 -20.34
C LYS A 55 7.41 15.24 -20.37
N SER A 56 7.14 15.94 -19.27
CA SER A 56 6.73 17.34 -19.30
C SER A 56 6.97 18.04 -17.96
N ALA A 57 7.52 19.23 -18.05
CA ALA A 57 8.05 20.07 -16.97
C ALA A 57 6.95 20.92 -16.30
N ILE A 58 7.04 21.25 -15.01
CA ILE A 58 7.34 22.57 -14.39
C ILE A 58 6.62 22.49 -13.01
N ALA A 59 7.12 22.88 -11.83
CA ALA A 59 7.97 24.00 -11.45
C ALA A 59 8.90 23.64 -10.27
N SER A 60 10.09 24.22 -10.27
CA SER A 60 11.09 24.16 -9.19
C SER A 60 10.71 25.07 -8.02
N PRO A 61 10.86 24.64 -6.75
CA PRO A 61 11.06 25.55 -5.63
C PRO A 61 12.55 25.94 -5.50
N PRO A 62 12.87 27.09 -4.85
CA PRO A 62 14.19 27.72 -4.92
C PRO A 62 15.31 26.99 -4.16
N GLU A 63 16.53 27.26 -4.60
CA GLU A 63 17.82 26.66 -4.20
C GLU A 63 18.11 26.68 -2.70
N SER A 64 18.67 25.57 -2.20
CA SER A 64 19.45 25.52 -0.95
C SER A 64 20.48 24.38 -1.05
N PRO A 65 21.68 24.55 -0.44
CA PRO A 65 22.94 24.03 -0.99
C PRO A 65 23.17 22.54 -0.78
N SER A 66 23.85 21.93 -1.76
CA SER A 66 24.31 20.55 -1.80
C SER A 66 25.32 20.20 -0.69
N PRO A 67 25.33 18.95 -0.21
CA PRO A 67 26.56 18.25 0.13
C PRO A 67 26.95 17.25 -0.99
N PRO A 68 28.24 16.86 -1.07
CA PRO A 68 28.89 16.45 -2.31
C PRO A 68 28.44 15.09 -2.85
N SER A 69 28.50 14.99 -4.18
CA SER A 69 28.59 13.72 -4.90
C SER A 69 29.67 12.84 -4.26
N SER A 70 29.28 11.65 -3.80
CA SER A 70 30.21 10.53 -3.67
C SER A 70 29.95 9.60 -4.84
N GLU A 71 31.04 9.25 -5.47
CA GLU A 71 31.16 8.63 -6.78
C GLU A 71 30.67 7.19 -6.80
N GLY A 72 30.52 6.66 -8.01
CA GLY A 72 29.84 5.42 -8.33
C GLY A 72 30.30 4.21 -7.51
N GLU A 73 29.32 3.46 -7.02
CA GLU A 73 29.53 2.12 -6.50
C GLU A 73 28.67 1.14 -7.32
N SER A 74 29.34 0.10 -7.79
CA SER A 74 28.94 -0.94 -8.75
C SER A 74 27.56 -1.59 -8.50
N PRO A 75 26.83 -2.02 -9.55
CA PRO A 75 25.46 -2.52 -9.44
C PRO A 75 25.29 -3.97 -8.94
N ASP A 76 26.32 -4.62 -8.39
CA ASP A 76 26.25 -6.06 -8.05
C ASP A 76 25.63 -6.37 -6.67
N VAL A 77 25.56 -5.41 -5.75
CA VAL A 77 25.06 -5.66 -4.36
C VAL A 77 23.55 -5.50 -4.20
N ASN A 78 22.82 -5.07 -5.24
CA ASN A 78 21.41 -4.71 -5.13
C ASN A 78 20.44 -5.83 -5.58
N PHE A 79 20.94 -6.86 -6.28
CA PHE A 79 20.09 -7.95 -6.77
C PHE A 79 19.76 -8.98 -5.68
N GLU A 80 20.73 -9.34 -4.83
CA GLU A 80 20.53 -10.30 -3.74
C GLU A 80 19.53 -9.80 -2.68
N LYS A 81 19.56 -8.50 -2.36
CA LYS A 81 18.59 -7.89 -1.43
C LYS A 81 17.18 -7.85 -2.02
N LEU A 82 17.06 -7.69 -3.34
CA LEU A 82 15.76 -7.76 -4.01
C LEU A 82 15.19 -9.18 -3.97
N ASP A 83 16.04 -10.18 -4.20
CA ASP A 83 15.64 -11.59 -4.19
C ASP A 83 15.23 -12.03 -2.77
N GLN A 84 15.98 -11.60 -1.75
CA GLN A 84 15.64 -11.83 -0.35
C GLN A 84 14.30 -11.19 0.03
N PHE A 85 14.03 -9.96 -0.42
CA PHE A 85 12.76 -9.28 -0.17
C PHE A 85 11.58 -9.95 -0.92
N ALA A 86 11.82 -10.49 -2.11
CA ALA A 86 10.83 -11.24 -2.86
C ALA A 86 10.51 -12.58 -2.18
N GLN A 87 11.53 -13.27 -1.67
CA GLN A 87 11.41 -14.52 -0.93
C GLN A 87 10.60 -14.33 0.37
N GLU A 88 10.93 -13.29 1.14
CA GLU A 88 10.24 -12.96 2.39
C GLU A 88 8.76 -12.62 2.18
N ASN A 89 8.44 -11.88 1.12
CA ASN A 89 7.05 -11.59 0.78
C ASN A 89 6.27 -12.82 0.31
N TYR A 90 6.91 -13.72 -0.44
CA TYR A 90 6.29 -14.97 -0.86
C TYR A 90 5.96 -15.88 0.34
N ASP A 91 6.89 -16.01 1.29
CA ASP A 91 6.67 -16.80 2.50
C ASP A 91 5.65 -16.17 3.45
N HIS A 92 5.58 -14.83 3.51
CA HIS A 92 4.55 -14.14 4.28
C HIS A 92 3.14 -14.36 3.72
N ASP A 93 2.94 -14.23 2.40
CA ASP A 93 1.63 -14.46 1.76
C ASP A 93 1.19 -15.93 1.89
N ARG A 94 2.16 -16.87 1.83
CA ARG A 94 1.92 -18.30 2.04
C ARG A 94 1.42 -18.65 3.44
N ASN A 95 1.87 -17.92 4.46
CA ASN A 95 1.46 -18.14 5.85
C ASN A 95 0.20 -17.35 6.24
N VAL A 96 -0.05 -16.19 5.63
CA VAL A 96 -1.20 -15.32 5.96
C VAL A 96 -2.46 -15.71 5.18
N ARG A 97 -2.33 -16.30 3.98
CA ARG A 97 -3.47 -16.68 3.12
C ARG A 97 -3.49 -18.17 2.77
N PRO A 98 -3.73 -19.06 3.75
CA PRO A 98 -3.75 -20.52 3.52
C PRO A 98 -4.78 -20.96 2.46
N TYR A 99 -5.85 -20.18 2.26
CA TYR A 99 -6.91 -20.47 1.28
C TYR A 99 -6.41 -20.46 -0.18
N VAL A 100 -5.44 -19.61 -0.52
CA VAL A 100 -4.91 -19.48 -1.90
C VAL A 100 -4.15 -20.75 -2.30
N LYS A 101 -3.39 -21.33 -1.37
CA LYS A 101 -2.67 -22.60 -1.57
C LYS A 101 -3.64 -23.77 -1.73
N GLU A 102 -4.71 -23.79 -0.92
CA GLU A 102 -5.73 -24.85 -0.98
C GLU A 102 -6.51 -24.81 -2.30
N GLU A 103 -6.84 -23.62 -2.82
CA GLU A 103 -7.46 -23.47 -4.13
C GLU A 103 -6.53 -23.90 -5.27
N ALA A 104 -5.25 -23.53 -5.24
CA ALA A 104 -4.26 -23.96 -6.24
C ALA A 104 -4.12 -25.50 -6.28
N ASP A 105 -4.11 -26.17 -5.12
CA ASP A 105 -4.04 -27.63 -5.04
C ASP A 105 -5.34 -28.30 -5.50
N LYS A 106 -6.51 -27.73 -5.18
CA LYS A 106 -7.81 -28.17 -5.71
C LYS A 106 -7.87 -28.06 -7.23
N GLU A 107 -7.37 -26.96 -7.79
CA GLU A 107 -7.28 -26.71 -9.23
C GLU A 107 -6.38 -27.74 -9.92
N ARG A 108 -5.19 -28.03 -9.36
CA ARG A 108 -4.30 -29.10 -9.88
C ARG A 108 -4.97 -30.48 -9.87
N ARG A 109 -5.71 -30.82 -8.80
CA ARG A 109 -6.47 -32.08 -8.73
C ARG A 109 -7.58 -32.15 -9.78
N ARG A 110 -8.31 -31.06 -10.00
CA ARG A 110 -9.36 -30.97 -11.04
C ARG A 110 -8.78 -31.17 -12.44
N LYS A 111 -7.65 -30.51 -12.75
CA LYS A 111 -6.95 -30.68 -14.04
C LYS A 111 -6.51 -32.12 -14.27
N ARG A 112 -5.91 -32.78 -13.27
CA ARG A 112 -5.52 -34.20 -13.38
C ARG A 112 -6.72 -35.13 -13.63
N ARG A 113 -7.86 -34.87 -13.00
CA ARG A 113 -9.10 -35.64 -13.23
C ARG A 113 -9.64 -35.44 -14.65
N ARG A 114 -9.63 -34.20 -15.16
CA ARG A 114 -10.03 -33.90 -16.54
C ARG A 114 -9.11 -34.59 -17.55
N GLN A 115 -7.80 -34.52 -17.33
CA GLN A 115 -6.82 -35.18 -18.20
C GLN A 115 -7.07 -36.70 -18.27
N ARG A 116 -7.16 -37.37 -17.12
CA ARG A 116 -7.46 -38.82 -17.06
C ARG A 116 -8.76 -39.19 -17.76
N ARG A 117 -9.79 -38.36 -17.64
CA ARG A 117 -11.08 -38.60 -18.31
C ARG A 117 -10.95 -38.43 -19.83
N SER A 118 -10.17 -37.46 -20.28
CA SER A 118 -9.85 -37.26 -21.70
C SER A 118 -9.06 -38.44 -22.26
N ASP A 119 -8.05 -38.92 -21.54
CA ASP A 119 -7.20 -40.04 -21.97
C ASP A 119 -8.02 -41.35 -22.08
N LEU A 120 -8.96 -41.58 -21.16
CA LEU A 120 -9.88 -42.73 -21.22
C LEU A 120 -10.86 -42.65 -22.40
N GLN A 121 -11.31 -41.45 -22.76
CA GLN A 121 -12.22 -41.25 -23.90
C GLN A 121 -11.49 -41.37 -25.24
N ALA A 122 -10.22 -40.98 -25.30
CA ALA A 122 -9.36 -41.16 -26.47
C ALA A 122 -8.96 -42.63 -26.69
N GLY A 123 -8.79 -43.40 -25.61
CA GLY A 123 -8.43 -44.82 -25.67
C GLY A 123 -9.58 -45.78 -26.04
N SER A 124 -10.83 -45.31 -26.17
CA SER A 124 -11.98 -46.16 -26.53
C SER A 124 -12.35 -46.10 -28.01
N GLN A 125 -11.58 -45.40 -28.84
CA GLN A 125 -11.80 -45.27 -30.30
C GLN A 125 -10.74 -45.99 -31.15
N GLY A 126 -9.85 -46.78 -30.54
CA GLY A 126 -8.91 -47.68 -31.22
C GLY A 126 -9.24 -49.13 -30.91
#